data_AF-A0A7V1LTQ2-F1
#
_entry.id   AF-A0A7V1LTQ2-F1
#
_cell.length_a   1.000
_cell.length_b   1.000
_cell.length_c   1.000
_cell.angle_alpha   90.00
_cell.angle_beta   90.00
_cell.angle_gamma   90.00
#
_symmetry.space_group_name_H-M   'P 1'
#
loop_
_entity.id
_entity.type
_entity.pdbx_description
1 polymer ?
#
loop_
_entity_poly.entity_id
_entity_poly.type
_entity_poly.pdbx_seq_one_letter_code
_entity_poly.pdbx_strand_id
1 'polypeptide(L)'
;MFNLHQMDDRITVERDWFKDYNFHLISDIEKVIKLVDICIQRGICSLDTETTGVDNRVYKDDFFKDGFKSRHGIRTVDRIVGLCLSFDGQNGYYLPLTHEPEDSDNLPWDSTWDEITRLVNNCRIIFHNKKFDAEFLYPVTGKEFWKISEFEDTMLLAKIICPLKSFSAGLKQRAKLDFSIDMVELDELFTNEKKEQLKREKVRYNFALLHPKEGKEYGSSDGIFTYKEWFHLSPSMSEGDQKIYNLEKAFSNVMRKMERNRIHVDVDKINDLYIKCESKMIEVGDTIRNMIEEKTGKTGRWLKLNVGSPIQL
;
A
#
# COMPACT_ATOMS: atom_id res chain seq x y z
N MET A 1 7.94 3.61 -31.66
CA MET A 1 7.83 2.33 -30.91
C MET A 1 9.25 1.83 -30.71
N PHE A 2 9.85 2.10 -29.55
CA PHE A 2 11.10 1.46 -29.20
C PHE A 2 10.78 0.05 -28.70
N ASN A 3 11.55 -0.91 -29.19
CA ASN A 3 11.41 -2.34 -28.90
C ASN A 3 11.73 -2.55 -27.41
N LEU A 4 10.73 -2.95 -26.61
CA LEU A 4 10.88 -3.32 -25.19
C LEU A 4 11.63 -4.65 -25.00
N HIS A 5 12.04 -5.30 -26.08
CA HIS A 5 12.78 -6.55 -26.04
C HIS A 5 14.29 -6.31 -26.02
N GLN A 6 14.94 -6.92 -25.03
CA GLN A 6 16.40 -7.11 -24.85
C GLN A 6 17.14 -6.11 -23.96
N MET A 7 16.64 -5.86 -22.75
CA MET A 7 17.57 -5.87 -21.62
C MET A 7 17.09 -6.95 -20.63
N ASP A 8 17.95 -7.93 -20.37
CA ASP A 8 17.76 -8.89 -19.30
C ASP A 8 18.02 -8.13 -17.98
N ASP A 9 17.02 -7.34 -17.56
CA ASP A 9 17.06 -6.37 -16.46
C ASP A 9 16.90 -7.03 -15.07
N ARG A 10 17.00 -8.37 -15.01
CA ARG A 10 16.60 -9.14 -13.84
C ARG A 10 17.57 -8.90 -12.69
N ILE A 11 17.10 -8.21 -11.65
CA ILE A 11 17.85 -8.03 -10.42
C ILE A 11 17.49 -9.16 -9.47
N THR A 12 18.50 -9.90 -9.04
CA THR A 12 18.38 -10.75 -7.86
C THR A 12 18.90 -9.96 -6.67
N VAL A 13 18.02 -9.61 -5.73
CA VAL A 13 18.44 -9.12 -4.42
C VAL A 13 18.79 -10.33 -3.57
N GLU A 14 19.95 -10.30 -2.92
CA GLU A 14 20.36 -11.31 -1.95
C GLU A 14 20.46 -10.72 -0.55
N ARG A 15 20.05 -11.51 0.44
CA ARG A 15 20.17 -11.21 1.87
C ARG A 15 20.58 -12.46 2.62
N ASP A 16 21.48 -12.31 3.60
CA ASP A 16 21.99 -13.44 4.39
C ASP A 16 20.87 -14.24 5.08
N TRP A 17 19.81 -13.55 5.51
CA TRP A 17 18.68 -14.15 6.22
C TRP A 17 17.73 -14.94 5.30
N PHE A 18 17.85 -14.82 3.98
CA PHE A 18 16.99 -15.58 3.05
C PHE A 18 17.14 -17.10 3.22
N LYS A 19 18.32 -17.57 3.59
CA LYS A 19 18.59 -19.00 3.86
C LYS A 19 17.78 -19.56 5.04
N ASP A 20 17.29 -18.69 5.91
CA ASP A 20 16.55 -19.06 7.11
C ASP A 20 15.04 -19.19 6.84
N TYR A 21 14.59 -18.97 5.59
CA TYR A 21 13.18 -19.01 5.17
C TYR A 21 13.01 -19.75 3.84
N ASN A 22 11.78 -20.17 3.56
CA ASN A 22 11.44 -20.81 2.28
C ASN A 22 10.50 -19.91 1.48
N PHE A 23 10.94 -19.52 0.28
CA PHE A 23 10.16 -18.66 -0.62
C PHE A 23 9.66 -19.47 -1.81
N HIS A 24 8.33 -19.56 -1.93
CA HIS A 24 7.66 -20.39 -2.92
C HIS A 24 6.93 -19.52 -3.94
N LEU A 25 7.29 -19.67 -5.22
CA LEU A 25 6.49 -19.11 -6.32
C LEU A 25 5.41 -20.12 -6.72
N ILE A 26 4.14 -19.73 -6.61
CA ILE A 26 2.98 -20.57 -6.90
C ILE A 26 2.32 -20.12 -8.20
N SER A 27 2.76 -20.70 -9.32
CA SER A 27 2.22 -20.42 -10.67
C SER A 27 1.30 -21.52 -11.22
N ASP A 28 0.82 -22.41 -10.35
CA ASP A 28 -0.06 -23.54 -10.69
C ASP A 28 -1.31 -23.52 -9.81
N ILE A 29 -2.48 -23.52 -10.45
CA ILE A 29 -3.78 -23.45 -9.77
C ILE A 29 -4.00 -24.63 -8.81
N GLU A 30 -3.51 -25.83 -9.12
CA GLU A 30 -3.62 -27.00 -8.23
C GLU A 30 -2.83 -26.80 -6.93
N LYS A 31 -1.73 -26.04 -7.00
CA LYS A 31 -0.96 -25.67 -5.81
C LYS A 31 -1.67 -24.58 -5.01
N VAL A 32 -2.37 -23.64 -5.67
CA VAL A 32 -3.21 -22.64 -4.98
C VAL A 32 -4.31 -23.33 -4.18
N ILE A 33 -5.04 -24.28 -4.80
CA ILE A 33 -6.11 -25.03 -4.13
C ILE A 33 -5.58 -25.71 -2.85
N LYS A 34 -4.46 -26.44 -2.97
CA LYS A 34 -3.81 -27.11 -1.83
C LYS A 34 -3.35 -26.12 -0.76
N LEU A 35 -2.77 -24.99 -1.15
CA LEU A 35 -2.35 -23.95 -0.22
C LEU A 35 -3.54 -23.39 0.56
N VAL A 36 -4.64 -23.08 -0.14
CA VAL A 36 -5.88 -22.59 0.49
C VAL A 36 -6.48 -23.64 1.43
N ASP A 37 -6.50 -24.92 1.03
CA ASP A 37 -6.96 -26.00 1.90
C ASP A 37 -6.16 -26.07 3.20
N ILE A 38 -4.83 -25.96 3.10
CA ILE A 38 -3.92 -25.95 4.25
C ILE A 38 -4.21 -24.75 5.16
N CYS A 39 -4.36 -23.55 4.60
CA CYS A 39 -4.67 -22.35 5.37
C CYS A 39 -6.02 -22.47 6.09
N ILE A 40 -7.06 -22.96 5.41
CA ILE A 40 -8.39 -23.18 5.99
C ILE A 40 -8.33 -24.25 7.08
N GLN A 41 -7.61 -25.36 6.85
CA GLN A 41 -7.44 -26.41 7.85
C GLN A 41 -6.75 -25.90 9.11
N ARG A 42 -5.76 -25.01 8.97
CA ARG A 42 -5.12 -24.33 10.11
C ARG A 42 -6.00 -23.28 10.78
N GLY A 43 -6.96 -22.73 10.03
CA GLY A 43 -7.91 -21.71 10.49
C GLY A 43 -7.33 -20.29 10.59
N ILE A 44 -6.04 -20.11 10.32
CA ILE A 44 -5.38 -18.81 10.32
C ILE A 44 -4.21 -18.76 9.33
N CYS A 45 -4.07 -17.65 8.60
CA CYS A 45 -2.92 -17.36 7.74
C CYS A 45 -2.75 -15.85 7.60
N SER A 46 -1.57 -15.39 7.18
CA SER A 46 -1.38 -14.02 6.72
C SER A 46 -1.74 -13.88 5.24
N LEU A 47 -2.14 -12.68 4.85
CA LEU A 47 -2.36 -12.30 3.45
C LEU A 47 -1.96 -10.85 3.26
N ASP A 48 -1.16 -10.60 2.23
CA ASP A 48 -0.76 -9.28 1.78
C ASP A 48 -0.92 -9.16 0.25
N THR A 49 -1.11 -7.94 -0.26
CA THR A 49 -1.33 -7.65 -1.68
C THR A 49 -0.20 -6.83 -2.29
N GLU A 50 0.41 -7.37 -3.35
CA GLU A 50 1.30 -6.59 -4.21
C GLU A 50 0.48 -5.85 -5.25
N THR A 51 0.82 -4.60 -5.56
CA THR A 51 -0.02 -3.72 -6.37
C THR A 51 0.79 -2.86 -7.35
N THR A 52 0.11 -2.30 -8.36
CA THR A 52 0.73 -1.31 -9.27
C THR A 52 0.99 0.05 -8.59
N GLY A 53 0.46 0.25 -7.38
CA GLY A 53 0.57 1.48 -6.63
C GLY A 53 -0.39 1.52 -5.46
N VAL A 54 -0.50 2.69 -4.82
CA VAL A 54 -1.22 2.86 -3.55
C VAL A 54 -2.63 3.43 -3.74
N ASP A 55 -3.07 3.65 -4.97
CA ASP A 55 -4.37 4.23 -5.28
C ASP A 55 -5.48 3.16 -5.29
N ASN A 56 -6.00 2.90 -4.10
CA ASN A 56 -7.07 1.93 -3.87
C ASN A 56 -8.48 2.51 -4.09
N ARG A 57 -8.64 3.65 -4.79
CA ARG A 57 -9.96 4.23 -5.05
C ARG A 57 -10.78 3.29 -5.93
N VAL A 58 -11.95 2.88 -5.43
CA VAL A 58 -12.88 2.00 -6.16
C VAL A 58 -13.82 2.80 -7.06
N TYR A 59 -13.98 2.34 -8.30
CA TYR A 59 -14.91 2.85 -9.30
C TYR A 59 -15.63 1.71 -10.02
N LYS A 60 -16.78 2.01 -10.63
CA LYS A 60 -17.44 1.11 -11.58
C LYS A 60 -16.58 0.95 -12.83
N ASP A 61 -16.69 -0.19 -13.50
CA ASP A 61 -15.88 -0.47 -14.71
C ASP A 61 -15.98 0.62 -15.78
N ASP A 62 -17.16 1.21 -15.96
CA ASP A 62 -17.43 2.24 -16.97
C ASP A 62 -16.59 3.53 -16.78
N PHE A 63 -15.99 3.72 -15.60
CA PHE A 63 -15.08 4.84 -15.33
C PHE A 63 -13.77 4.78 -16.14
N PHE A 64 -13.26 3.58 -16.42
CA PHE A 64 -11.88 3.37 -16.88
C PHE A 64 -11.70 3.39 -18.41
N LYS A 65 -12.79 3.45 -19.18
CA LYS A 65 -12.78 3.62 -20.66
C LYS A 65 -11.88 2.64 -21.44
N ASP A 66 -11.56 1.48 -20.87
CA ASP A 66 -10.73 0.44 -21.50
C ASP A 66 -11.55 -0.78 -21.97
N GLY A 67 -12.86 -0.78 -21.72
CA GLY A 67 -13.76 -1.88 -22.06
C GLY A 67 -13.64 -3.11 -21.17
N PHE A 68 -12.71 -3.13 -20.20
CA PHE A 68 -12.54 -4.25 -19.28
C PHE A 68 -13.72 -4.35 -18.31
N LYS A 69 -14.24 -5.56 -18.12
CA LYS A 69 -15.32 -5.86 -17.18
C LYS A 69 -14.78 -6.73 -16.06
N SER A 70 -14.83 -6.21 -14.84
CA SER A 70 -14.41 -6.91 -13.64
C SER A 70 -15.52 -7.85 -13.14
N ARG A 71 -15.15 -8.82 -12.32
CA ARG A 71 -16.04 -9.85 -11.76
C ARG A 71 -17.30 -9.28 -11.08
N HIS A 72 -17.16 -8.15 -10.39
CA HIS A 72 -18.25 -7.50 -9.65
C HIS A 72 -18.64 -6.12 -10.20
N GLY A 73 -18.19 -5.77 -11.40
CA GLY A 73 -18.52 -4.48 -12.05
C GLY A 73 -17.86 -3.26 -11.42
N ILE A 74 -16.91 -3.48 -10.51
CA ILE A 74 -16.13 -2.45 -9.81
C ILE A 74 -14.65 -2.87 -9.74
N ARG A 75 -13.74 -1.91 -9.70
CA ARG A 75 -12.31 -2.13 -9.49
C ARG A 75 -11.62 -0.89 -8.92
N THR A 76 -10.42 -1.10 -8.38
CA THR A 76 -9.52 -0.06 -7.89
C THR A 76 -8.79 0.66 -9.05
N VAL A 77 -8.21 1.84 -8.79
CA VAL A 77 -7.39 2.58 -9.77
C VAL A 77 -6.09 1.85 -10.06
N ASP A 78 -5.33 1.55 -9.01
CA ASP A 78 -4.23 0.60 -9.09
C ASP A 78 -4.80 -0.84 -9.04
N ARG A 79 -4.05 -1.83 -9.52
CA ARG A 79 -4.49 -3.23 -9.57
C ARG A 79 -3.59 -4.13 -8.72
N ILE A 80 -4.15 -5.25 -8.26
CA ILE A 80 -3.41 -6.32 -7.60
C ILE A 80 -2.53 -7.02 -8.64
N VAL A 81 -1.24 -7.10 -8.34
CA VAL A 81 -0.21 -7.76 -9.14
C VAL A 81 0.05 -9.18 -8.67
N GLY A 82 -0.04 -9.41 -7.36
CA GLY A 82 0.07 -10.74 -6.77
C GLY A 82 -0.37 -10.76 -5.31
N LEU A 83 -0.37 -11.96 -4.74
CA LEU A 83 -0.75 -12.20 -3.35
C LEU A 83 0.37 -12.91 -2.60
N CYS A 84 0.50 -12.54 -1.33
CA CYS A 84 1.55 -13.02 -0.45
C CYS A 84 0.90 -13.72 0.73
N LEU A 85 1.21 -15.00 0.95
CA LEU A 85 0.61 -15.81 2.01
C LEU A 85 1.69 -16.45 2.89
N SER A 86 1.40 -16.59 4.19
CA SER A 86 2.12 -17.50 5.09
C SER A 86 1.16 -18.08 6.13
N PHE A 87 1.40 -19.32 6.55
CA PHE A 87 0.59 -19.98 7.57
C PHE A 87 1.43 -20.51 8.75
N ASP A 88 2.73 -20.24 8.75
CA ASP A 88 3.67 -20.74 9.77
C ASP A 88 4.83 -19.77 10.08
N GLY A 89 4.97 -18.67 9.35
CA GLY A 89 6.07 -17.72 9.55
C GLY A 89 7.45 -18.27 9.15
N GLN A 90 7.49 -19.38 8.41
CA GLN A 90 8.70 -20.02 7.89
C GLN A 90 8.64 -20.14 6.36
N ASN A 91 7.46 -20.40 5.82
CA ASN A 91 7.18 -20.50 4.40
C ASN A 91 6.37 -19.29 3.94
N GLY A 92 6.87 -18.62 2.92
CA GLY A 92 6.18 -17.54 2.23
C GLY A 92 5.81 -17.99 0.81
N TYR A 93 4.57 -17.72 0.42
CA TYR A 93 4.01 -18.15 -0.85
C TYR A 93 3.59 -16.92 -1.65
N TYR A 94 4.23 -16.72 -2.80
CA TYR A 94 3.91 -15.66 -3.74
C TYR A 94 3.07 -16.20 -4.91
N LEU A 95 1.92 -15.59 -5.14
CA LEU A 95 0.95 -15.96 -6.18
C LEU A 95 0.89 -14.82 -7.22
N PRO A 96 1.53 -14.96 -8.40
CA PRO A 96 1.52 -13.93 -9.43
C PRO A 96 0.18 -13.88 -10.17
N LEU A 97 -0.34 -12.68 -10.43
CA LEU A 97 -1.66 -12.46 -11.06
C LEU A 97 -1.60 -11.56 -12.28
N THR A 98 -0.93 -10.40 -12.20
CA THR A 98 -0.92 -9.41 -13.29
C THR A 98 0.45 -8.78 -13.51
N HIS A 99 1.51 -9.58 -13.43
CA HIS A 99 2.83 -9.13 -13.90
C HIS A 99 2.81 -8.93 -15.42
N GLU A 100 3.52 -7.92 -15.90
CA GLU A 100 3.55 -7.48 -17.29
C GLU A 100 4.50 -8.28 -18.20
N PRO A 101 5.65 -8.82 -17.73
CA PRO A 101 6.48 -9.68 -18.57
C PRO A 101 5.68 -10.86 -19.15
N GLU A 102 5.83 -11.14 -20.44
CA GLU A 102 5.02 -12.14 -21.15
C GLU A 102 5.19 -13.56 -20.58
N ASP A 103 6.37 -13.87 -20.04
CA ASP A 103 6.73 -15.16 -19.43
C ASP A 103 6.48 -15.21 -17.91
N SER A 104 5.65 -14.32 -17.38
CA SER A 104 5.40 -14.23 -15.93
C SER A 104 4.71 -15.45 -15.31
N ASP A 105 4.15 -16.37 -16.10
CA ASP A 105 3.38 -17.52 -15.59
C ASP A 105 2.30 -17.09 -14.57
N ASN A 106 1.59 -15.98 -14.86
CA ASN A 106 0.49 -15.48 -14.02
C ASN A 106 -0.60 -16.56 -13.87
N LEU A 107 -1.15 -16.67 -12.67
CA LEU A 107 -2.23 -17.62 -12.38
C LEU A 107 -3.53 -17.27 -13.12
N PRO A 108 -4.38 -18.27 -13.42
CA PRO A 108 -5.66 -18.05 -14.08
C PRO A 108 -6.62 -17.24 -13.19
N TRP A 109 -6.95 -16.02 -13.64
CA TRP A 109 -7.64 -14.99 -12.87
C TRP A 109 -8.88 -15.48 -12.10
N ASP A 110 -9.90 -16.00 -12.79
CA ASP A 110 -11.18 -16.36 -12.15
C ASP A 110 -11.03 -17.51 -11.16
N SER A 111 -10.34 -18.59 -11.56
CA SER A 111 -10.12 -19.75 -10.70
C SER A 111 -9.30 -19.40 -9.46
N THR A 112 -8.29 -18.53 -9.59
CA THR A 112 -7.55 -18.06 -8.43
C THR A 112 -8.42 -17.23 -7.50
N TRP A 113 -9.23 -16.30 -8.01
CA TRP A 113 -10.11 -15.51 -7.16
C TRP A 113 -11.24 -16.33 -6.53
N ASP A 114 -11.69 -17.42 -7.14
CA ASP A 114 -12.59 -18.38 -6.49
C ASP A 114 -11.96 -18.98 -5.24
N GLU A 115 -10.70 -19.42 -5.35
CA GLU A 115 -9.95 -19.99 -4.24
C GLU A 115 -9.60 -18.97 -3.15
N ILE A 116 -9.23 -17.74 -3.54
CA ILE A 116 -8.97 -16.67 -2.56
C ILE A 116 -10.28 -16.22 -1.88
N THR A 117 -11.40 -16.19 -2.61
CA THR A 117 -12.72 -15.94 -2.01
C THR A 117 -13.09 -17.04 -1.03
N ARG A 118 -12.78 -18.31 -1.34
CA ARG A 118 -12.93 -19.44 -0.42
C ARG A 118 -12.05 -19.27 0.82
N LEU A 119 -10.78 -18.87 0.66
CA LEU A 119 -9.85 -18.61 1.75
C LEU A 119 -10.39 -17.55 2.73
N VAL A 120 -10.69 -16.34 2.25
CA VAL A 120 -11.08 -15.20 3.11
C VAL A 120 -12.44 -15.39 3.78
N ASN A 121 -13.25 -16.35 3.32
CA ASN A 121 -14.53 -16.70 3.94
C ASN A 121 -14.42 -17.80 4.99
N ASN A 122 -13.38 -18.64 4.95
CA ASN A 122 -13.25 -19.82 5.79
C ASN A 122 -11.98 -19.84 6.66
N CYS A 123 -11.15 -18.80 6.58
CA CYS A 123 -9.92 -18.66 7.35
C CYS A 123 -9.87 -17.28 8.02
N ARG A 124 -9.29 -17.18 9.22
CA ARG A 124 -8.96 -15.90 9.85
C ARG A 124 -7.71 -15.34 9.19
N ILE A 125 -7.78 -14.12 8.68
CA ILE A 125 -6.68 -13.53 7.90
C ILE A 125 -5.90 -12.50 8.72
N ILE A 126 -4.59 -12.67 8.83
CA ILE A 126 -3.68 -11.70 9.45
C ILE A 126 -3.19 -10.75 8.36
N PHE A 127 -3.43 -9.46 8.54
CA PHE A 127 -2.90 -8.41 7.68
C PHE A 127 -1.90 -7.55 8.45
N HIS A 128 -1.06 -6.82 7.73
CA HIS A 128 -0.36 -5.66 8.27
C HIS A 128 -0.94 -4.41 7.59
N ASN A 129 -1.75 -3.60 8.31
CA ASN A 129 -2.57 -2.53 7.71
C ASN A 129 -3.72 -3.04 6.83
N LYS A 130 -4.60 -3.87 7.42
CA LYS A 130 -5.76 -4.52 6.78
C LYS A 130 -6.57 -3.61 5.89
N LYS A 131 -6.71 -2.33 6.25
CA LYS A 131 -7.53 -1.36 5.51
C LYS A 131 -7.12 -1.27 4.05
N PHE A 132 -5.82 -1.34 3.76
CA PHE A 132 -5.26 -1.25 2.42
C PHE A 132 -5.64 -2.47 1.58
N ASP A 133 -5.20 -3.68 1.99
CA ASP A 133 -5.45 -4.93 1.27
C ASP A 133 -6.93 -5.21 1.13
N ALA A 134 -7.71 -4.99 2.18
CA ALA A 134 -9.14 -5.23 2.15
C ALA A 134 -9.88 -4.30 1.19
N GLU A 135 -9.32 -3.16 0.80
CA GLU A 135 -9.92 -2.29 -0.23
C GLU A 135 -9.63 -2.81 -1.64
N PHE A 136 -8.43 -3.37 -1.88
CA PHE A 136 -8.09 -4.05 -3.13
C PHE A 136 -8.83 -5.39 -3.31
N LEU A 137 -8.99 -6.16 -2.23
CA LEU A 137 -9.67 -7.45 -2.25
C LEU A 137 -11.18 -7.32 -2.43
N TYR A 138 -11.79 -6.20 -2.00
CA TYR A 138 -13.24 -6.02 -2.03
C TYR A 138 -13.82 -6.14 -3.45
N PRO A 139 -13.31 -5.45 -4.48
CA PRO A 139 -13.76 -5.61 -5.86
C PRO A 139 -13.72 -7.03 -6.42
N VAL A 140 -12.77 -7.87 -5.99
CA VAL A 140 -12.55 -9.20 -6.57
C VAL A 140 -13.17 -10.33 -5.74
N THR A 141 -13.33 -10.16 -4.43
CA THR A 141 -13.89 -11.18 -3.52
C THR A 141 -15.29 -10.82 -2.98
N GLY A 142 -15.68 -9.55 -3.04
CA GLY A 142 -16.87 -9.03 -2.36
C GLY A 142 -16.76 -8.98 -0.83
N LYS A 143 -15.60 -9.35 -0.25
CA LYS A 143 -15.41 -9.47 1.20
C LYS A 143 -15.18 -8.10 1.86
N GLU A 144 -15.99 -7.79 2.86
CA GLU A 144 -15.86 -6.54 3.64
C GLU A 144 -15.20 -6.74 5.01
N PHE A 145 -15.03 -7.98 5.50
CA PHE A 145 -14.43 -8.29 6.80
C PHE A 145 -15.07 -7.53 8.00
N TRP A 146 -16.40 -7.50 8.10
CA TRP A 146 -17.11 -6.76 9.15
C TRP A 146 -16.92 -7.36 10.55
N LYS A 147 -16.73 -8.68 10.66
CA LYS A 147 -16.65 -9.33 11.96
C LYS A 147 -15.21 -9.29 12.44
N ILE A 148 -15.01 -8.83 13.68
CA ILE A 148 -13.67 -8.77 14.29
C ILE A 148 -12.97 -10.15 14.37
N SER A 149 -13.73 -11.25 14.33
CA SER A 149 -13.17 -12.61 14.33
C SER A 149 -12.63 -13.06 12.97
N GLU A 150 -12.92 -12.34 11.87
CA GLU A 150 -12.51 -12.73 10.51
C GLU A 150 -11.06 -12.35 10.20
N PHE A 151 -10.46 -11.43 10.96
CA PHE A 151 -9.13 -10.93 10.64
C PHE A 151 -8.32 -10.52 11.87
N GLU A 152 -7.04 -10.26 11.65
CA GLU A 152 -6.12 -9.55 12.54
C GLU A 152 -5.38 -8.45 11.77
N ASP A 153 -4.91 -7.41 12.46
CA ASP A 153 -4.14 -6.32 11.89
C ASP A 153 -2.93 -6.01 12.79
N THR A 154 -1.74 -6.44 12.36
CA THR A 154 -0.53 -6.32 13.18
C THR A 154 -0.04 -4.89 13.30
N MET A 155 -0.37 -4.00 12.37
CA MET A 155 -0.05 -2.57 12.49
C MET A 155 -0.88 -1.92 13.62
N LEU A 156 -2.17 -2.26 13.74
CA LEU A 156 -3.00 -1.78 14.85
C LEU A 156 -2.49 -2.35 16.18
N LEU A 157 -2.15 -3.64 16.20
CA LEU A 157 -1.60 -4.31 17.37
C LEU A 157 -0.30 -3.64 17.85
N ALA A 158 0.64 -3.38 16.93
CA ALA A 158 1.91 -2.71 17.23
C ALA A 158 1.70 -1.31 17.80
N LYS A 159 0.73 -0.54 17.30
CA LYS A 159 0.40 0.80 17.82
C LYS A 159 -0.16 0.78 19.24
N ILE A 160 -0.85 -0.29 19.62
CA ILE A 160 -1.42 -0.44 20.97
C ILE A 160 -0.33 -0.86 21.95
N ILE A 161 0.46 -1.87 21.60
CA ILE A 161 1.48 -2.45 22.49
C ILE A 161 2.72 -1.55 22.60
N CYS A 162 3.08 -0.85 21.51
CA CYS A 162 4.24 0.03 21.46
C CYS A 162 3.82 1.46 21.05
N PRO A 163 3.08 2.21 21.90
CA PRO A 163 2.43 3.47 21.51
C PRO A 163 3.39 4.66 21.33
N LEU A 164 4.67 4.51 21.67
CA LEU A 164 5.65 5.58 21.58
C LEU A 164 5.97 5.92 20.11
N LYS A 165 5.82 7.19 19.73
CA LYS A 165 6.07 7.70 18.35
C LYS A 165 7.46 7.37 17.79
N SER A 166 8.44 7.09 18.64
CA SER A 166 9.78 6.68 18.22
C SER A 166 9.83 5.30 17.57
N PHE A 167 8.77 4.49 17.71
CA PHE A 167 8.66 3.18 17.09
C PHE A 167 7.68 3.26 15.91
N SER A 168 8.20 3.08 14.69
CA SER A 168 7.35 2.91 13.50
C SER A 168 6.57 1.60 13.63
N ALA A 169 5.28 1.66 13.34
CA ALA A 169 4.42 0.48 13.26
C ALA A 169 4.45 -0.20 11.88
N GLY A 170 5.28 0.28 10.94
CA GLY A 170 5.40 -0.32 9.60
C GLY A 170 6.17 -1.63 9.62
N LEU A 171 5.73 -2.60 8.81
CA LEU A 171 6.18 -3.99 8.83
C LEU A 171 7.70 -4.13 8.79
N LYS A 172 8.37 -3.40 7.88
CA LYS A 172 9.83 -3.46 7.73
C LYS A 172 10.58 -2.97 8.95
N GLN A 173 10.10 -1.88 9.56
CA GLN A 173 10.70 -1.40 10.80
C GLN A 173 10.43 -2.36 11.97
N ARG A 174 9.24 -2.97 12.01
CA ARG A 174 8.89 -3.98 13.00
C ARG A 174 9.73 -5.25 12.85
N ALA A 175 9.92 -5.74 11.64
CA ALA A 175 10.77 -6.89 11.36
C ALA A 175 12.24 -6.63 11.76
N LYS A 176 12.74 -5.41 11.52
CA LYS A 176 14.08 -5.00 11.97
C LYS A 176 14.19 -4.99 13.49
N LEU A 177 13.19 -4.44 14.19
CA LEU A 177 13.18 -4.31 15.65
C LEU A 177 13.00 -5.66 16.36
N ASP A 178 12.04 -6.47 15.90
CA ASP A 178 11.59 -7.67 16.60
C ASP A 178 12.41 -8.91 16.20
N PHE A 179 12.93 -8.94 14.98
CA PHE A 179 13.60 -10.11 14.42
C PHE A 179 15.03 -9.84 13.92
N SER A 180 15.53 -8.60 14.04
CA SER A 180 16.81 -8.18 13.44
C SER A 180 16.88 -8.41 11.93
N ILE A 181 15.75 -8.27 11.24
CA ILE A 181 15.65 -8.50 9.79
C ILE A 181 15.51 -7.17 9.04
N ASP A 182 16.48 -6.87 8.18
CA ASP A 182 16.37 -5.80 7.19
C ASP A 182 15.69 -6.35 5.93
N MET A 183 14.38 -6.11 5.83
CA MET A 183 13.53 -6.51 4.71
C MET A 183 13.90 -5.73 3.43
N VAL A 184 13.64 -6.35 2.26
CA VAL A 184 13.93 -5.74 0.96
C VAL A 184 12.97 -4.58 0.69
N GLU A 185 13.48 -3.47 0.19
CA GLU A 185 12.68 -2.36 -0.31
C GLU A 185 12.34 -2.55 -1.79
N LEU A 186 11.14 -2.10 -2.20
CA LEU A 186 10.72 -2.21 -3.61
C LEU A 186 11.70 -1.49 -4.53
N ASP A 187 12.25 -0.38 -4.05
CA ASP A 187 13.26 0.40 -4.75
C ASP A 187 14.52 -0.42 -5.07
N GLU A 188 14.86 -1.43 -4.25
CA GLU A 188 16.03 -2.27 -4.46
C GLU A 188 15.85 -3.31 -5.57
N LEU A 189 14.60 -3.55 -6.00
CA LEU A 189 14.26 -4.47 -7.09
C LEU A 189 14.43 -3.83 -8.48
N PHE A 190 14.78 -2.55 -8.56
CA PHE A 190 14.96 -1.83 -9.83
C PHE A 190 16.35 -1.19 -9.93
N THR A 191 17.01 -1.34 -11.08
CA THR A 191 18.31 -0.72 -11.32
C THR A 191 18.15 0.79 -11.45
N ASN A 192 19.21 1.54 -11.18
CA ASN A 192 19.20 2.99 -11.42
C ASN A 192 18.97 3.32 -12.89
N GLU A 193 19.50 2.53 -13.84
CA GLU A 193 19.22 2.73 -15.26
C GLU A 193 17.72 2.55 -15.57
N LYS A 194 17.09 1.51 -15.00
CA LYS A 194 15.67 1.25 -15.21
C LYS A 194 14.79 2.36 -14.63
N LYS A 195 15.10 2.83 -13.42
CA LYS A 195 14.39 3.95 -12.79
C LYS A 195 14.46 5.23 -13.62
N GLU A 196 15.66 5.58 -14.11
CA GLU A 196 15.84 6.76 -14.95
C GLU A 196 15.18 6.60 -16.33
N GLN A 197 15.17 5.39 -16.90
CA GLN A 197 14.41 5.09 -18.10
C GLN A 197 12.91 5.35 -17.89
N LEU A 198 12.31 4.71 -16.88
CA LEU A 198 10.87 4.83 -16.59
C LEU A 198 10.48 6.27 -16.29
N LYS A 199 11.33 7.02 -15.58
CA LYS A 199 11.15 8.46 -15.33
C LYS A 199 11.12 9.28 -16.62
N ARG A 200 12.01 9.01 -17.59
CA ARG A 200 11.98 9.68 -18.91
C ARG A 200 10.71 9.36 -19.68
N GLU A 201 10.23 8.12 -19.55
CA GLU A 201 8.99 7.64 -20.16
C GLU A 201 7.73 8.11 -19.42
N LYS A 202 7.89 8.80 -18.28
CA LYS A 202 6.81 9.22 -17.36
C LYS A 202 5.96 8.04 -16.88
N VAL A 203 6.57 6.88 -16.78
CA VAL A 203 5.98 5.66 -16.22
C VAL A 203 6.44 5.53 -14.77
N ARG A 204 5.50 5.30 -13.87
CA ARG A 204 5.83 4.98 -12.47
C ARG A 204 6.31 3.53 -12.42
N TYR A 205 7.52 3.30 -11.90
CA TYR A 205 7.96 1.94 -11.62
C TYR A 205 7.09 1.33 -10.51
N ASN A 206 6.68 0.08 -10.71
CA ASN A 206 5.74 -0.61 -9.84
C ASN A 206 5.94 -2.12 -9.94
N PHE A 207 5.34 -2.87 -9.01
CA PHE A 207 5.58 -4.31 -8.86
C PHE A 207 5.24 -5.13 -10.11
N ALA A 208 4.28 -4.68 -10.93
CA ALA A 208 3.88 -5.40 -12.14
C ALA A 208 4.98 -5.46 -13.21
N LEU A 209 5.95 -4.54 -13.16
CA LEU A 209 7.06 -4.50 -14.11
C LEU A 209 8.13 -5.57 -13.84
N LEU A 210 8.12 -6.18 -12.66
CA LEU A 210 9.07 -7.22 -12.29
C LEU A 210 8.64 -8.57 -12.87
N HIS A 211 9.59 -9.45 -13.16
CA HIS A 211 9.24 -10.86 -13.35
C HIS A 211 8.94 -11.47 -11.96
N PRO A 212 7.94 -12.36 -11.79
CA PRO A 212 7.60 -12.92 -10.46
C PRO A 212 8.77 -13.57 -9.71
N LYS A 213 9.72 -14.15 -10.45
CA LYS A 213 10.97 -14.72 -9.89
C LYS A 213 11.88 -13.70 -9.21
N GLU A 214 11.82 -12.42 -9.58
CA GLU A 214 12.59 -11.32 -8.95
C GLU A 214 11.88 -10.77 -7.72
N GLY A 215 10.55 -10.72 -7.77
CA GLY A 215 9.72 -10.20 -6.69
C GLY A 215 9.37 -11.22 -5.60
N LYS A 216 9.59 -12.52 -5.82
CA LYS A 216 9.04 -13.56 -4.93
C LYS A 216 9.58 -13.43 -3.50
N GLU A 217 10.85 -13.13 -3.28
CA GLU A 217 11.42 -12.99 -1.93
C GLU A 217 10.84 -11.77 -1.22
N TYR A 218 10.67 -10.66 -1.93
CA TYR A 218 10.01 -9.47 -1.42
C TYR A 218 8.59 -9.79 -0.95
N GLY A 219 7.73 -10.25 -1.85
CA GLY A 219 6.32 -10.47 -1.49
C GLY A 219 6.14 -11.60 -0.47
N SER A 220 6.87 -12.70 -0.63
CA SER A 220 6.82 -13.81 0.34
C SER A 220 7.28 -13.39 1.74
N SER A 221 8.23 -12.44 1.84
CA SER A 221 8.69 -11.94 3.13
C SER A 221 7.62 -11.12 3.85
N ASP A 222 6.83 -10.31 3.15
CA ASP A 222 5.72 -9.54 3.73
C ASP A 222 4.66 -10.48 4.33
N GLY A 223 4.34 -11.58 3.63
CA GLY A 223 3.49 -12.65 4.16
C GLY A 223 4.07 -13.32 5.42
N ILE A 224 5.35 -13.71 5.38
CA ILE A 224 6.04 -14.35 6.53
C ILE A 224 6.04 -13.42 7.75
N PHE A 225 6.52 -12.20 7.61
CA PHE A 225 6.72 -11.31 8.75
C PHE A 225 5.41 -10.78 9.31
N THR A 226 4.38 -10.61 8.49
CA THR A 226 3.02 -10.34 8.97
C THR A 226 2.51 -11.46 9.88
N TYR A 227 2.73 -12.72 9.49
CA TYR A 227 2.36 -13.87 10.33
C TYR A 227 3.18 -13.90 11.64
N LYS A 228 4.50 -13.75 11.55
CA LYS A 228 5.39 -13.76 12.74
C LYS A 228 5.07 -12.64 13.71
N GLU A 229 4.82 -11.44 13.20
CA GLU A 229 4.52 -10.27 14.02
C GLU A 229 3.27 -10.48 14.88
N TRP A 230 2.21 -11.07 14.33
CA TRP A 230 1.01 -11.41 15.11
C TRP A 230 1.34 -12.30 16.31
N PHE A 231 2.09 -13.39 16.10
CA PHE A 231 2.45 -14.32 17.18
C PHE A 231 3.53 -13.78 18.12
N HIS A 232 4.32 -12.80 17.68
CA HIS A 232 5.27 -12.11 18.53
C HIS A 232 4.57 -11.11 19.46
N LEU A 233 3.61 -10.34 18.94
CA LEU A 233 2.99 -9.23 19.64
C LEU A 233 1.77 -9.61 20.46
N SER A 234 0.88 -10.45 19.91
CA SER A 234 -0.39 -10.76 20.55
C SER A 234 -0.29 -11.33 21.98
N PRO A 235 0.74 -12.11 22.36
CA PRO A 235 0.88 -12.58 23.74
C PRO A 235 1.12 -11.47 24.77
N SER A 236 1.54 -10.28 24.33
CA SER A 236 1.85 -9.15 25.22
C SER A 236 0.63 -8.26 25.51
N MET A 237 -0.53 -8.53 24.90
CA MET A 237 -1.74 -7.76 25.15
C MET A 237 -2.32 -8.03 26.54
N SER A 238 -2.56 -6.96 27.30
CA SER A 238 -3.44 -7.02 28.47
C SER A 238 -4.92 -7.13 28.08
N GLU A 239 -5.80 -7.40 29.04
CA GLU A 239 -7.26 -7.37 28.80
C GLU A 239 -7.74 -5.98 28.32
N GLY A 240 -7.11 -4.91 28.81
CA GLY A 240 -7.39 -3.54 28.38
C GLY A 240 -7.00 -3.32 26.91
N ASP A 241 -5.80 -3.77 26.54
CA ASP A 241 -5.28 -3.67 25.16
C ASP A 241 -6.17 -4.44 24.19
N GLN A 242 -6.64 -5.63 24.58
CA GLN A 242 -7.54 -6.43 23.76
C GLN A 242 -8.88 -5.73 23.48
N LYS A 243 -9.43 -4.99 24.46
CA LYS A 243 -10.65 -4.19 24.28
C LYS A 243 -10.42 -3.04 23.30
N ILE A 244 -9.30 -2.33 23.43
CA ILE A 244 -8.91 -1.25 22.52
C ILE A 244 -8.69 -1.80 21.11
N TYR A 245 -7.97 -2.91 20.98
CA TYR A 245 -7.70 -3.56 19.70
C TYR A 245 -8.98 -3.99 18.98
N ASN A 246 -9.94 -4.56 19.71
CA ASN A 246 -11.25 -4.91 19.13
C ASN A 246 -12.03 -3.67 18.68
N LEU A 247 -11.94 -2.57 19.43
CA LEU A 247 -12.53 -1.28 19.06
C LEU A 247 -11.90 -0.72 17.78
N GLU A 248 -10.56 -0.68 17.71
CA GLU A 248 -9.80 -0.23 16.54
C GLU A 248 -10.11 -1.06 15.29
N LYS A 249 -10.22 -2.39 15.43
CA LYS A 249 -10.63 -3.28 14.34
C LYS A 249 -12.03 -2.96 13.82
N ALA A 250 -12.99 -2.68 14.71
CA ALA A 250 -14.33 -2.29 14.31
C ALA A 250 -14.31 -0.94 13.57
N PHE A 251 -13.53 0.03 14.05
CA PHE A 251 -13.38 1.34 13.41
C PHE A 251 -12.67 1.28 12.05
N SER A 252 -11.69 0.38 11.87
CA SER A 252 -10.96 0.21 10.60
C SER A 252 -11.89 0.03 9.40
N ASN A 253 -12.99 -0.72 9.56
CA ASN A 253 -13.98 -0.90 8.49
C ASN A 253 -14.82 0.35 8.22
N VAL A 254 -15.14 1.12 9.25
CA VAL A 254 -15.85 2.41 9.11
C VAL A 254 -14.97 3.40 8.35
N MET A 255 -13.70 3.53 8.76
CA MET A 255 -12.71 4.37 8.10
C MET A 255 -12.54 4.00 6.63
N ARG A 256 -12.42 2.70 6.33
CA ARG A 256 -12.35 2.20 4.96
C ARG A 256 -13.55 2.64 4.11
N LYS A 257 -14.77 2.53 4.64
CA LYS A 257 -15.98 3.00 3.95
C LYS A 257 -16.01 4.51 3.75
N MET A 258 -15.58 5.27 4.75
CA MET A 258 -15.48 6.74 4.64
C MET A 258 -14.49 7.13 3.52
N GLU A 259 -13.32 6.49 3.48
CA GLU A 259 -12.31 6.72 2.45
C GLU A 259 -12.80 6.31 1.06
N ARG A 260 -13.49 5.17 0.93
CA ARG A 260 -14.11 4.71 -0.32
C ARG A 260 -15.16 5.69 -0.85
N ASN A 261 -16.01 6.24 0.03
CA ASN A 261 -17.08 7.16 -0.33
C ASN A 261 -16.54 8.54 -0.74
N ARG A 262 -15.35 8.91 -0.24
CA ARG A 262 -14.65 10.16 -0.56
C ARG A 262 -15.46 11.41 -0.17
N ILE A 263 -14.87 12.57 -0.45
CA ILE A 263 -15.52 13.88 -0.33
C ILE A 263 -15.40 14.57 -1.68
N HIS A 264 -16.53 15.00 -2.23
CA HIS A 264 -16.54 15.80 -3.45
C HIS A 264 -16.07 17.21 -3.13
N VAL A 265 -15.09 17.68 -3.91
CA VAL A 265 -14.51 19.01 -3.79
C VAL A 265 -14.81 19.80 -5.06
N ASP A 266 -15.35 21.00 -4.89
CA ASP A 266 -15.59 21.95 -5.97
C ASP A 266 -14.27 22.64 -6.35
N VAL A 267 -13.65 22.14 -7.42
CA VAL A 267 -12.33 22.59 -7.89
C VAL A 267 -12.39 24.02 -8.43
N ASP A 268 -13.48 24.39 -9.11
CA ASP A 268 -13.64 25.73 -9.67
C ASP A 268 -13.74 26.77 -8.55
N LYS A 269 -14.54 26.48 -7.52
CA LYS A 269 -14.62 27.34 -6.33
C LYS A 269 -13.29 27.45 -5.60
N ILE A 270 -12.51 26.37 -5.50
CA ILE A 270 -11.17 26.43 -4.90
C ILE A 270 -10.24 27.33 -5.71
N ASN A 271 -10.25 27.20 -7.04
CA ASN A 271 -9.44 28.05 -7.92
C ASN A 271 -9.86 29.53 -7.83
N ASP A 272 -11.16 29.81 -7.77
CA ASP A 272 -11.67 31.16 -7.55
C ASP A 272 -11.21 31.75 -6.21
N LEU A 273 -11.27 30.95 -5.14
CA LEU A 273 -10.78 31.35 -3.82
C LEU A 273 -9.26 31.61 -3.85
N TYR A 274 -8.51 30.78 -4.55
CA TYR A 274 -7.06 30.94 -4.73
C TYR A 274 -6.73 32.30 -5.38
N ILE A 275 -7.37 32.62 -6.52
CA ILE A 275 -7.18 33.90 -7.23
C ILE A 275 -7.54 35.10 -6.35
N LYS A 276 -8.63 35.00 -5.58
CA LYS A 276 -9.05 36.05 -4.63
C LYS A 276 -8.02 36.23 -3.51
N CYS A 277 -7.49 35.15 -2.97
CA CYS A 277 -6.44 35.20 -1.95
C CYS A 277 -5.15 35.82 -2.49
N GLU A 278 -4.70 35.46 -3.69
CA GLU A 278 -3.52 36.08 -4.31
C GLU A 278 -3.71 37.58 -4.53
N SER A 279 -4.88 37.98 -5.06
CA SER A 279 -5.22 39.39 -5.25
C SER A 279 -5.22 40.15 -3.92
N LYS A 280 -5.79 39.56 -2.86
CA LYS A 280 -5.82 40.18 -1.54
C LYS A 280 -4.44 40.27 -0.90
N MET A 281 -3.58 39.28 -1.10
CA MET A 281 -2.19 39.30 -0.65
C MET A 281 -1.40 40.46 -1.28
N ILE A 282 -1.61 40.72 -2.58
CA ILE A 282 -1.02 41.86 -3.27
C ILE A 282 -1.52 43.18 -2.65
N GLU A 283 -2.84 43.33 -2.51
CA GLU A 283 -3.48 44.53 -1.95
C GLU A 283 -2.98 44.84 -0.52
N VAL A 284 -2.89 43.82 0.35
CA VAL A 284 -2.37 43.96 1.71
C VAL A 284 -0.87 44.31 1.67
N GLY A 285 -0.10 43.67 0.79
CA GLY A 285 1.30 44.01 0.59
C GLY A 285 1.50 45.47 0.18
N ASP A 286 0.68 45.98 -0.75
CA ASP A 286 0.69 47.39 -1.17
C ASP A 286 0.31 48.31 -0.02
N THR A 287 -0.71 47.96 0.76
CA THR A 287 -1.12 48.72 1.95
C THR A 287 0.01 48.86 2.95
N ILE A 288 0.73 47.77 3.25
CA ILE A 288 1.88 47.78 4.16
C ILE A 288 3.01 48.65 3.61
N ARG A 289 3.33 48.52 2.31
CA ARG A 289 4.35 49.34 1.66
C ARG A 289 4.02 50.82 1.74
N ASN A 290 2.79 51.21 1.41
CA ASN A 290 2.33 52.59 1.48
C ASN A 290 2.46 53.16 2.90
N MET A 291 2.05 52.40 3.93
CA MET A 291 2.21 52.83 5.33
C MET A 291 3.68 53.05 5.73
N ILE A 292 4.60 52.21 5.26
CA ILE A 292 6.04 52.37 5.55
C ILE A 292 6.57 53.63 4.85
N GLU A 293 6.19 53.86 3.61
CA GLU A 293 6.61 55.03 2.84
C GLU A 293 6.10 56.32 3.49
N GLU A 294 4.82 56.38 3.87
CA GLU A 294 4.24 57.53 4.57
C GLU A 294 4.93 57.85 5.89
N LYS A 295 5.26 56.83 6.70
CA LYS A 295 5.88 57.04 8.02
C LYS A 295 7.37 57.32 7.97
N THR A 296 8.09 56.79 6.99
CA THR A 296 9.57 56.83 6.98
C THR A 296 10.16 57.71 5.87
N GLY A 297 9.36 58.12 4.88
CA GLY A 297 9.82 58.84 3.69
C GLY A 297 10.74 58.03 2.78
N LYS A 298 10.97 56.73 3.06
CA LYS A 298 11.87 55.87 2.29
C LYS A 298 11.11 55.20 1.14
N THR A 299 11.26 55.71 -0.07
CA THR A 299 10.71 55.10 -1.29
C THR A 299 11.62 54.01 -1.86
N GLY A 300 11.05 52.94 -2.41
CA GLY A 300 11.74 52.03 -3.33
C GLY A 300 12.50 50.81 -2.75
N ARG A 301 13.03 50.86 -1.53
CA ARG A 301 13.68 49.68 -0.90
C ARG A 301 12.68 48.64 -0.39
N TRP A 302 11.44 49.07 -0.13
CA TRP A 302 10.36 48.26 0.43
C TRP A 302 9.39 47.70 -0.63
N LEU A 303 9.57 48.05 -1.91
CA LEU A 303 8.84 47.45 -3.06
C LEU A 303 9.07 45.93 -3.18
N LYS A 304 10.10 45.40 -2.52
CA LYS A 304 10.42 43.96 -2.46
C LYS A 304 10.20 43.36 -1.07
N LEU A 305 9.52 44.06 -0.16
CA LEU A 305 9.19 43.55 1.17
C LEU A 305 8.37 42.26 1.01
N ASN A 306 8.99 41.14 1.37
CA ASN A 306 8.31 39.87 1.52
C ASN A 306 7.68 39.84 2.91
N VAL A 307 6.37 40.09 2.94
CA VAL A 307 5.56 40.10 4.16
C VAL A 307 5.56 38.73 4.88
N GLY A 308 5.99 37.66 4.22
CA GLY A 308 6.20 36.34 4.82
C GLY A 308 7.59 36.11 5.42
N SER A 309 8.51 37.08 5.37
CA SER A 309 9.86 36.94 5.93
C SER A 309 9.97 37.55 7.32
N PRO A 310 10.20 36.76 8.39
CA PRO A 310 10.39 37.29 9.74
C PRO A 310 11.61 38.21 9.89
N ILE A 311 12.56 38.16 8.95
CA ILE A 311 13.77 38.99 8.95
C ILE A 311 13.46 40.40 8.40
N GLN A 312 12.42 40.52 7.57
CA GLN A 312 12.07 41.78 6.90
C GLN A 312 10.97 42.56 7.62
N LEU A 313 10.22 41.91 8.52
CA LEU A 313 9.23 42.51 9.42
C LEU A 313 9.88 42.97 10.72
#